data_AF-A0A101WQ02-F1
#
_entry.id   AF-A0A101WQ02-F1
#
_cell.length_a   1.000
_cell.length_b   1.000
_cell.length_c   1.000
_cell.angle_alpha   90.00
_cell.angle_beta   90.00
_cell.angle_gamma   90.00
#
_symmetry.space_group_name_H-M   'P 1'
#
loop_
_entity.id
_entity.type
_entity.pdbx_description
1 polymer ?
#
loop_
_entity_poly.entity_id
_entity_poly.type
_entity_poly.pdbx_seq_one_letter_code
_entity_poly.pdbx_strand_id
1 'polypeptide(L)'
;MIELKIQTTAVKEPIKHSEGCLICGKELIYAETGNMQKCIYCGNNQHSNIICPDGHFICNECHRADGSRMIEVILEKTTQTNPIELAREIMGTPAFHMHGPEHHQLVPATLLATLRNLGIAIEKAQIQDAIIRSGQLPGGICGSWGSCGAGLGAGIGLSVLRHLTSLKKEGWGETNRNTGEVLQRVGAFGGPRCCKRSTYSALLAAIDILEREEVVMFPQKAHTTPLCKDFWRNKQCIKLECPYYPQKKKII
;
A
#
# COMPACT_ATOMS: atom_id res chain seq x y z
N MET A 1 -3.92 -57.49 -4.25
CA MET A 1 -3.75 -56.12 -3.69
C MET A 1 -2.83 -55.37 -4.63
N ILE A 2 -3.32 -54.31 -5.27
CA ILE A 2 -2.55 -53.53 -6.24
C ILE A 2 -1.97 -52.34 -5.47
N GLU A 3 -0.65 -52.31 -5.29
CA GLU A 3 0.06 -51.15 -4.74
C GLU A 3 0.17 -50.06 -5.82
N LEU A 4 -0.62 -49.00 -5.66
CA LEU A 4 -0.44 -47.76 -6.40
C LEU A 4 0.73 -46.98 -5.78
N LYS A 5 1.89 -47.02 -6.44
CA LYS A 5 3.01 -46.12 -6.16
C LYS A 5 2.65 -44.71 -6.64
N ILE A 6 2.23 -43.85 -5.71
CA ILE A 6 2.12 -42.42 -5.96
C ILE A 6 3.53 -41.84 -5.93
N GLN A 7 4.10 -41.56 -7.10
CA GLN A 7 5.26 -40.68 -7.22
C GLN A 7 4.81 -39.25 -6.93
N THR A 8 5.02 -38.80 -5.69
CA THR A 8 4.95 -37.38 -5.35
C THR A 8 6.18 -36.69 -5.92
N THR A 9 6.07 -36.15 -7.12
CA THR A 9 7.02 -35.13 -7.58
C THR A 9 6.78 -33.89 -6.74
N ALA A 10 7.69 -33.62 -5.80
CA ALA A 10 7.70 -32.37 -5.07
C ALA A 10 7.91 -31.24 -6.09
N VAL A 11 6.83 -30.55 -6.46
CA VAL A 11 6.90 -29.28 -7.18
C VAL A 11 7.60 -28.33 -6.22
N LYS A 12 8.89 -28.05 -6.47
CA LYS A 12 9.60 -26.98 -5.76
C LYS A 12 8.77 -25.70 -5.95
N GLU A 13 8.25 -25.14 -4.87
CA GLU A 13 7.63 -23.82 -4.92
C GLU A 13 8.63 -22.86 -5.56
N PRO A 14 8.23 -22.11 -6.61
CA PRO A 14 9.13 -21.18 -7.26
C PRO A 14 9.53 -20.12 -6.24
N ILE A 15 10.83 -19.84 -6.16
CA ILE A 15 11.40 -18.82 -5.28
C ILE A 15 10.76 -17.47 -5.67
N LYS A 16 9.92 -16.91 -4.78
CA LYS A 16 9.32 -15.60 -4.98
C LYS A 16 10.40 -14.54 -4.78
N HIS A 17 10.76 -13.84 -5.85
CA HIS A 17 11.78 -12.79 -5.79
C HIS A 17 11.21 -11.53 -5.11
N SER A 18 12.01 -10.85 -4.28
CA SER A 18 11.58 -9.65 -3.56
C SER A 18 11.63 -8.36 -4.37
N GLU A 19 12.28 -8.40 -5.54
CA GLU A 19 12.46 -7.28 -6.46
C GLU A 19 12.41 -7.75 -7.92
N GLY A 20 12.11 -6.82 -8.83
CA GLY A 20 11.92 -7.13 -10.24
C GLY A 20 10.65 -7.96 -10.47
N CYS A 21 10.70 -8.84 -11.47
CA CYS A 21 9.65 -9.83 -11.68
C CYS A 21 9.59 -10.80 -10.50
N LEU A 22 8.43 -10.97 -9.87
CA LEU A 22 8.26 -11.87 -8.73
C LEU A 22 8.50 -13.36 -9.07
N ILE A 23 8.53 -13.71 -10.36
CA ILE A 23 8.68 -15.08 -10.85
C ILE A 23 10.12 -15.41 -11.27
N CYS A 24 10.78 -14.52 -12.00
CA CYS A 24 12.14 -14.77 -12.54
C CYS A 24 13.22 -13.82 -12.00
N GLY A 25 12.85 -12.81 -11.21
CA GLY A 25 13.78 -11.84 -10.62
C GLY A 25 14.37 -10.81 -11.58
N LYS A 26 14.12 -10.94 -12.90
CA LYS A 26 14.61 -9.98 -13.90
C LYS A 26 14.01 -8.59 -13.70
N GLU A 27 14.76 -7.56 -14.11
CA GLU A 27 14.29 -6.19 -14.10
C GLU A 27 13.06 -6.02 -15.02
N LEU A 28 12.08 -5.25 -14.54
CA LEU A 28 10.84 -4.99 -15.26
C LEU A 28 11.03 -3.78 -16.18
N ILE A 29 10.42 -3.86 -17.36
CA ILE A 29 10.36 -2.78 -18.33
C ILE A 29 9.12 -1.93 -18.02
N TYR A 30 9.30 -0.62 -17.96
CA TYR A 30 8.23 0.36 -17.77
C TYR A 30 8.00 1.10 -19.09
N ALA A 31 7.02 0.65 -19.86
CA ALA A 31 6.69 1.22 -21.17
C ALA A 31 5.81 2.47 -21.03
N GLU A 32 5.91 3.36 -22.02
CA GLU A 32 5.03 4.54 -22.13
C GLU A 32 3.58 4.15 -22.43
N THR A 33 3.40 3.15 -23.30
CA THR A 33 2.12 2.55 -23.64
C THR A 33 2.02 1.15 -23.06
N GLY A 34 0.86 0.82 -22.51
CA GLY A 34 0.57 -0.52 -22.02
C GLY A 34 -0.09 -1.39 -23.08
N ASN A 35 -0.18 -2.68 -22.78
CA ASN A 35 -0.89 -3.66 -23.58
C ASN A 35 -1.58 -4.68 -22.66
N MET A 36 -2.46 -5.50 -23.25
CA MET A 36 -3.13 -6.57 -22.51
C MET A 36 -2.13 -7.66 -22.17
N GLN A 37 -2.04 -8.00 -20.89
CA GLN A 37 -1.19 -9.05 -20.35
C GLN A 37 -2.05 -10.15 -19.73
N LYS A 38 -1.65 -11.42 -19.90
CA LYS A 38 -2.36 -12.58 -19.35
C LYS A 38 -1.71 -13.01 -18.04
N CYS A 39 -2.49 -13.06 -16.96
CA CYS A 39 -2.00 -13.48 -15.65
C CYS A 39 -1.58 -14.95 -15.66
N ILE A 40 -0.39 -15.25 -15.16
CA ILE A 40 0.11 -16.63 -15.10
C ILE A 40 -0.60 -17.50 -14.05
N TYR A 41 -1.23 -16.88 -13.05
CA TYR A 41 -1.90 -17.60 -11.96
C TYR A 41 -3.38 -17.86 -12.25
N CYS A 42 -4.15 -16.83 -12.63
CA CYS A 42 -5.60 -16.96 -12.84
C CYS A 42 -6.01 -16.97 -14.33
N GLY A 43 -5.10 -16.65 -15.25
CA GLY A 43 -5.42 -16.60 -16.68
C GLY A 43 -6.19 -15.36 -17.15
N ASN A 44 -6.59 -14.46 -16.25
CA ASN A 44 -7.29 -13.22 -16.61
C ASN A 44 -6.38 -12.26 -17.38
N ASN A 45 -6.97 -11.51 -18.32
CA ASN A 45 -6.28 -10.46 -19.04
C ASN A 45 -6.42 -9.11 -18.33
N GLN A 46 -5.33 -8.36 -18.19
CA GLN A 46 -5.33 -7.01 -17.62
C GLN A 46 -4.37 -6.11 -18.39
N HIS A 47 -4.76 -4.86 -18.62
CA HIS A 47 -3.88 -3.87 -19.21
C HIS A 47 -2.74 -3.49 -18.23
N SER A 48 -1.50 -3.49 -18.71
CA SER A 48 -0.32 -3.12 -17.94
C SER A 48 0.73 -2.46 -18.85
N ASN A 49 1.43 -1.46 -18.34
CA ASN A 49 2.63 -0.90 -18.94
C ASN A 49 3.92 -1.36 -18.22
N ILE A 50 3.79 -2.30 -17.28
CA ILE A 50 4.88 -2.95 -16.57
C ILE A 50 5.02 -4.35 -17.15
N ILE A 51 6.17 -4.64 -17.75
CA ILE A 51 6.40 -5.83 -18.57
C ILE A 51 7.62 -6.59 -18.04
N CYS A 52 7.49 -7.91 -17.88
CA CYS A 52 8.65 -8.78 -17.70
C CYS A 52 9.20 -9.18 -19.08
N PRO A 53 10.52 -9.09 -19.31
CA PRO A 53 11.12 -9.49 -20.60
C PRO A 53 10.91 -10.99 -20.93
N ASP A 54 10.62 -11.83 -19.93
CA ASP A 54 10.33 -13.25 -20.11
C ASP A 54 8.82 -13.55 -20.20
N GLY A 55 7.97 -12.52 -20.31
CA GLY A 55 6.52 -12.69 -20.50
C GLY A 55 5.72 -13.00 -19.23
N HIS A 56 6.34 -12.97 -18.05
CA HIS A 56 5.63 -13.15 -16.78
C HIS A 56 4.74 -11.93 -16.45
N PHE A 57 3.48 -12.18 -16.11
CA PHE A 57 2.57 -11.17 -15.61
C PHE A 57 1.68 -11.73 -14.49
N ILE A 58 1.46 -10.92 -13.46
CA ILE A 58 0.57 -11.23 -12.33
C ILE A 58 -0.44 -10.07 -12.24
N CYS A 59 -1.74 -10.36 -12.37
CA CYS A 59 -2.77 -9.34 -12.25
C CYS A 59 -2.83 -8.75 -10.82
N ASN A 60 -3.46 -7.59 -10.67
CA ASN A 60 -3.53 -6.89 -9.38
C ASN A 60 -4.16 -7.74 -8.27
N GLU A 61 -5.16 -8.56 -8.59
CA GLU A 61 -5.84 -9.45 -7.64
C GLU A 61 -4.88 -10.53 -7.12
N CYS A 62 -4.22 -11.26 -8.02
CA CYS A 62 -3.25 -12.29 -7.62
C CYS A 62 -2.02 -11.67 -6.94
N HIS A 63 -1.56 -10.49 -7.37
CA HIS A 63 -0.39 -9.83 -6.80
C HIS A 63 -0.60 -9.44 -5.33
N ARG A 64 -1.78 -8.92 -5.00
CA ARG A 64 -2.08 -8.44 -3.64
C ARG A 64 -2.62 -9.49 -2.70
N ALA A 65 -3.07 -10.65 -3.20
CA ALA A 65 -3.85 -11.62 -2.42
C ALA A 65 -3.28 -11.91 -1.03
N ASP A 66 -1.99 -12.26 -0.95
CA ASP A 66 -1.31 -12.53 0.32
C ASP A 66 -1.27 -11.28 1.23
N GLY A 67 -0.96 -10.12 0.65
CA GLY A 67 -0.89 -8.84 1.36
C GLY A 67 -2.25 -8.39 1.90
N SER A 68 -3.32 -8.50 1.10
CA SER A 68 -4.69 -8.21 1.51
C SER A 68 -5.12 -9.10 2.68
N ARG A 69 -4.85 -10.41 2.58
CA ARG A 69 -5.13 -11.36 3.66
C ARG A 69 -4.36 -11.01 4.92
N MET A 70 -3.09 -10.62 4.80
CA MET A 70 -2.26 -10.26 5.93
C MET A 70 -2.72 -8.97 6.62
N ILE A 71 -3.19 -7.97 5.86
CA ILE A 71 -3.85 -6.78 6.41
C ILE A 71 -4.98 -7.23 7.34
N GLU A 72 -5.94 -8.01 6.83
CA GLU A 72 -7.11 -8.44 7.60
C GLU A 72 -6.73 -9.15 8.91
N VAL A 73 -5.81 -10.11 8.82
CA VAL A 73 -5.36 -10.91 9.99
C VAL A 73 -4.74 -10.03 11.07
N ILE A 74 -3.93 -9.03 10.70
CA ILE A 74 -3.30 -8.12 11.67
C ILE A 74 -4.36 -7.17 12.25
N LEU A 75 -5.26 -6.62 11.42
CA LEU A 75 -6.31 -5.72 11.89
C LEU A 75 -7.28 -6.37 12.87
N GLU A 76 -7.51 -7.68 12.77
CA GLU A 76 -8.39 -8.41 13.70
C GLU A 76 -7.90 -8.38 15.15
N LYS A 77 -6.59 -8.27 15.35
CA LYS A 77 -5.94 -8.43 16.67
C LYS A 77 -5.26 -7.15 17.16
N THR A 78 -5.09 -6.15 16.30
CA THR A 78 -4.31 -4.97 16.63
C THR A 78 -5.02 -4.04 17.61
N THR A 79 -4.28 -3.55 18.60
CA THR A 79 -4.67 -2.46 19.50
C THR A 79 -3.86 -1.19 19.24
N GLN A 80 -3.08 -1.16 18.15
CA GLN A 80 -2.25 -0.02 17.79
C GLN A 80 -3.11 1.23 17.57
N THR A 81 -2.67 2.35 18.15
CA THR A 81 -3.26 3.69 17.97
C THR A 81 -2.42 4.61 17.11
N ASN A 82 -1.18 4.20 16.79
CA ASN A 82 -0.30 4.91 15.86
C ASN A 82 -0.38 4.25 14.46
N PRO A 83 -0.95 4.91 13.45
CA PRO A 83 -1.10 4.33 12.11
C PRO A 83 0.24 4.06 11.42
N ILE A 84 1.28 4.83 11.72
CA ILE A 84 2.62 4.62 11.16
C ILE A 84 3.23 3.31 11.66
N GLU A 85 3.09 3.00 12.96
CA GLU A 85 3.61 1.75 13.51
C GLU A 85 2.79 0.54 13.04
N LEU A 86 1.46 0.66 12.96
CA LEU A 86 0.63 -0.42 12.40
C LEU A 86 0.99 -0.69 10.93
N ALA A 87 1.21 0.37 10.14
CA ALA A 87 1.65 0.21 8.76
C ALA A 87 3.03 -0.44 8.67
N ARG A 88 3.97 -0.10 9.56
CA ARG A 88 5.30 -0.72 9.63
C ARG A 88 5.24 -2.20 9.97
N GLU A 89 4.39 -2.58 10.93
CA GLU A 89 4.15 -3.97 11.31
C GLU A 89 3.69 -4.79 10.10
N ILE A 90 2.64 -4.32 9.42
CA ILE A 90 2.08 -5.01 8.25
C ILE A 90 3.09 -5.08 7.10
N MET A 91 3.74 -3.96 6.78
CA MET A 91 4.75 -3.87 5.72
C MET A 91 6.03 -4.67 6.00
N GLY A 92 6.25 -5.07 7.26
CA GLY A 92 7.37 -5.90 7.69
C GLY A 92 7.12 -7.40 7.49
N THR A 93 5.89 -7.79 7.12
CA THR A 93 5.55 -9.19 6.84
C THR A 93 6.12 -9.66 5.50
N PRO A 94 6.41 -10.96 5.33
CA PRO A 94 6.83 -11.52 4.04
C PRO A 94 5.81 -11.37 2.92
N ALA A 95 4.52 -11.17 3.26
CA ALA A 95 3.44 -10.98 2.31
C ALA A 95 3.46 -9.61 1.60
N PHE A 96 4.19 -8.64 2.15
CA PHE A 96 4.31 -7.29 1.59
C PHE A 96 5.59 -7.13 0.76
N HIS A 97 5.39 -6.90 -0.54
CA HIS A 97 6.49 -6.63 -1.46
C HIS A 97 7.01 -5.20 -1.26
N MET A 98 8.11 -4.86 -1.94
CA MET A 98 8.63 -3.49 -1.89
C MET A 98 7.77 -2.50 -2.66
N HIS A 99 7.19 -2.97 -3.76
CA HIS A 99 6.23 -2.24 -4.57
C HIS A 99 5.09 -3.19 -4.90
N GLY A 100 3.86 -2.71 -4.81
CA GLY A 100 2.70 -3.54 -5.12
C GLY A 100 1.38 -2.89 -4.71
N PRO A 101 0.26 -3.28 -5.35
CA PRO A 101 -1.07 -2.73 -5.08
C PRO A 101 -1.58 -2.97 -3.65
N GLU A 102 -1.01 -3.90 -2.89
CA GLU A 102 -1.33 -4.11 -1.47
C GLU A 102 -1.12 -2.84 -0.60
N HIS A 103 -0.19 -1.96 -0.98
CA HIS A 103 0.04 -0.70 -0.27
C HIS A 103 -1.13 0.28 -0.41
N HIS A 104 -1.96 0.14 -1.45
CA HIS A 104 -3.13 1.00 -1.66
C HIS A 104 -4.21 0.69 -0.63
N GLN A 105 -4.35 -0.59 -0.25
CA GLN A 105 -5.28 -1.05 0.79
C GLN A 105 -4.76 -0.79 2.20
N LEU A 106 -3.44 -0.88 2.38
CA LEU A 106 -2.78 -0.68 3.67
C LEU A 106 -3.11 0.68 4.31
N VAL A 107 -3.06 1.77 3.52
CA VAL A 107 -3.22 3.13 4.05
C VAL A 107 -4.61 3.36 4.67
N PRO A 108 -5.74 3.18 3.96
CA PRO A 108 -7.06 3.37 4.56
C PRO A 108 -7.32 2.37 5.70
N ALA A 109 -6.87 1.12 5.55
CA ALA A 109 -7.02 0.09 6.56
C ALA A 109 -6.37 0.47 7.90
N THR A 110 -5.09 0.87 7.87
CA THR A 110 -4.34 1.26 9.05
C THR A 110 -4.90 2.53 9.69
N LEU A 111 -5.27 3.53 8.87
CA LEU A 111 -5.87 4.77 9.34
C LEU A 111 -7.18 4.50 10.10
N LEU A 112 -8.13 3.80 9.48
CA LEU A 112 -9.44 3.54 10.10
C LEU A 112 -9.34 2.61 11.32
N ALA A 113 -8.47 1.60 11.30
CA ALA A 113 -8.27 0.72 12.44
C ALA A 113 -7.68 1.45 13.66
N THR A 114 -6.71 2.34 13.44
CA THR A 114 -6.12 3.11 14.55
C THR A 114 -7.08 4.17 15.10
N LEU A 115 -7.88 4.82 14.25
CA LEU A 115 -8.96 5.70 14.69
C LEU A 115 -9.98 4.96 15.55
N ARG A 116 -10.35 3.74 15.15
CA ARG A 116 -11.23 2.88 15.95
C ARG A 116 -10.64 2.58 17.33
N ASN A 117 -9.34 2.26 17.38
CA ASN A 117 -8.63 2.00 18.63
C ASN A 117 -8.46 3.26 19.51
N LEU A 118 -8.53 4.45 18.91
CA LEU A 118 -8.57 5.74 19.61
C LEU A 118 -9.98 6.12 20.11
N GLY A 119 -10.98 5.26 19.90
CA GLY A 119 -12.34 5.47 20.38
C GLY A 119 -13.30 6.12 19.37
N ILE A 120 -12.86 6.36 18.13
CA ILE A 120 -13.76 6.83 17.07
C ILE A 120 -14.70 5.69 16.67
N ALA A 121 -15.99 6.00 16.54
CA ALA A 121 -17.02 5.03 16.18
C ALA A 121 -16.86 4.58 14.72
N ILE A 122 -16.06 3.53 14.52
CA ILE A 122 -15.80 2.92 13.20
C ILE A 122 -16.15 1.44 13.29
N GLU A 123 -17.05 1.02 12.42
CA GLU A 123 -17.45 -0.38 12.30
C GLU A 123 -16.45 -1.20 11.49
N LYS A 124 -16.39 -2.51 11.76
CA LYS A 124 -15.59 -3.44 10.94
C LYS A 124 -15.99 -3.37 9.47
N ALA A 125 -17.29 -3.21 9.18
CA ALA A 125 -17.81 -3.09 7.82
C ALA A 125 -17.25 -1.87 7.06
N GLN A 126 -17.04 -0.74 7.76
CA GLN A 126 -16.42 0.45 7.16
C GLN A 126 -14.96 0.20 6.76
N ILE A 127 -14.19 -0.46 7.63
CA ILE A 127 -12.80 -0.82 7.33
C ILE A 127 -12.75 -1.76 6.11
N GLN A 128 -13.65 -2.74 6.05
CA GLN A 128 -13.74 -3.67 4.93
C GLN A 128 -14.14 -2.98 3.63
N ASP A 129 -15.12 -2.08 3.67
CA ASP A 129 -15.50 -1.25 2.52
C ASP A 129 -14.31 -0.40 2.02
N ALA A 130 -13.52 0.18 2.92
CA ALA A 130 -12.31 0.91 2.55
C ALA A 130 -11.27 0.01 1.86
N ILE A 131 -11.06 -1.22 2.33
CA ILE A 131 -10.18 -2.24 1.72
C ILE A 131 -10.68 -2.64 0.34
N ILE A 132 -11.99 -2.81 0.16
CA ILE A 132 -12.61 -3.14 -1.13
C ILE A 132 -12.45 -1.98 -2.11
N ARG A 133 -12.78 -0.74 -1.73
CA ARG A 133 -12.63 0.45 -2.57
C ARG A 133 -11.18 0.67 -3.01
N SER A 134 -10.25 0.60 -2.07
CA SER A 134 -8.82 0.79 -2.36
C SER A 134 -8.20 -0.39 -3.12
N GLY A 135 -8.78 -1.59 -3.01
CA GLY A 135 -8.42 -2.74 -3.85
C GLY A 135 -8.72 -2.52 -5.34
N GLN A 136 -9.58 -1.57 -5.70
CA GLN A 136 -9.84 -1.23 -7.10
C GLN A 136 -8.73 -0.37 -7.71
N LEU A 137 -7.82 0.20 -6.89
CA LEU A 137 -6.70 1.01 -7.36
C LEU A 137 -5.61 0.12 -7.99
N PRO A 138 -5.36 0.21 -9.30
CA PRO A 138 -4.44 -0.69 -9.97
C PRO A 138 -2.97 -0.47 -9.56
N GLY A 139 -2.17 -1.54 -9.59
CA GLY A 139 -0.72 -1.42 -9.49
C GLY A 139 -0.17 -0.48 -10.57
N GLY A 140 0.84 0.31 -10.21
CA GLY A 140 1.45 1.28 -11.14
C GLY A 140 0.68 2.58 -11.36
N ILE A 141 -0.49 2.78 -10.73
CA ILE A 141 -1.33 3.99 -10.85
C ILE A 141 -0.56 5.32 -10.68
N CYS A 142 0.47 5.34 -9.83
CA CYS A 142 1.33 6.52 -9.62
C CYS A 142 2.06 7.01 -10.87
N GLY A 143 2.31 6.14 -11.86
CA GLY A 143 2.90 6.51 -13.14
C GLY A 143 1.89 6.55 -14.29
N SER A 144 0.79 5.81 -14.20
CA SER A 144 -0.19 5.69 -15.30
C SER A 144 -1.38 6.64 -15.21
N TRP A 145 -1.80 7.04 -14.01
CA TRP A 145 -2.95 7.95 -13.81
C TRP A 145 -2.54 9.30 -13.24
N GLY A 146 -1.24 9.52 -12.98
CA GLY A 146 -0.73 10.76 -12.40
C GLY A 146 -1.09 10.95 -10.91
N SER A 147 -1.52 9.90 -10.21
CA SER A 147 -1.89 9.96 -8.79
C SER A 147 -1.42 8.72 -8.04
N CYS A 148 -0.83 8.91 -6.85
CA CYS A 148 -0.33 7.79 -6.05
C CYS A 148 -1.46 7.01 -5.37
N GLY A 149 -1.45 5.68 -5.51
CA GLY A 149 -2.47 4.81 -4.91
C GLY A 149 -2.48 4.83 -3.37
N ALA A 150 -1.33 5.05 -2.72
CA ALA A 150 -1.28 5.27 -1.27
C ALA A 150 -1.98 6.59 -0.87
N GLY A 151 -1.79 7.66 -1.66
CA GLY A 151 -2.43 8.95 -1.41
C GLY A 151 -3.95 8.91 -1.66
N LEU A 152 -4.38 8.28 -2.76
CA LEU A 152 -5.80 8.00 -3.00
C LEU A 152 -6.38 7.07 -1.92
N GLY A 153 -5.60 6.11 -1.43
CA GLY A 153 -5.96 5.26 -0.30
C GLY A 153 -6.29 6.06 0.97
N ALA A 154 -5.49 7.07 1.32
CA ALA A 154 -5.83 7.98 2.43
C ALA A 154 -7.14 8.73 2.19
N GLY A 155 -7.35 9.24 0.97
CA GLY A 155 -8.61 9.88 0.58
C GLY A 155 -9.83 8.95 0.70
N ILE A 156 -9.68 7.68 0.35
CA ILE A 156 -10.71 6.64 0.56
C ILE A 156 -10.99 6.46 2.06
N GLY A 157 -9.96 6.42 2.89
CA GLY A 157 -10.11 6.35 4.35
C GLY A 157 -10.90 7.54 4.91
N LEU A 158 -10.55 8.77 4.52
CA LEU A 158 -11.28 9.98 4.91
C LEU A 158 -12.73 9.97 4.42
N SER A 159 -12.97 9.50 3.20
CA SER A 159 -14.31 9.36 2.62
C SER A 159 -15.19 8.39 3.41
N VAL A 160 -14.64 7.25 3.82
CA VAL A 160 -15.33 6.25 4.65
C VAL A 160 -15.60 6.79 6.05
N LEU A 161 -14.61 7.43 6.68
CA LEU A 161 -14.75 8.07 7.99
C LEU A 161 -15.89 9.09 8.01
N ARG A 162 -16.04 9.87 6.94
CA ARG A 162 -17.06 10.92 6.82
C ARG A 162 -18.38 10.41 6.26
N HIS A 163 -18.54 9.11 6.04
CA HIS A 163 -19.74 8.50 5.46
C HIS A 163 -20.17 9.18 4.16
N LEU A 164 -19.22 9.46 3.26
CA LEU A 164 -19.53 10.17 2.03
C LEU A 164 -20.23 9.29 1.02
N THR A 165 -21.11 9.92 0.25
CA THR A 165 -21.65 9.42 -1.01
C THR A 165 -21.39 10.46 -2.09
N SER A 166 -21.58 10.09 -3.36
CA SER A 166 -21.44 11.02 -4.49
C SER A 166 -22.39 12.22 -4.42
N LEU A 167 -23.44 12.16 -3.60
CA LEU A 167 -24.46 13.21 -3.46
C LEU A 167 -24.39 13.94 -2.11
N LYS A 168 -23.51 13.53 -1.19
CA LYS A 168 -23.38 14.19 0.10
C LYS A 168 -22.78 15.58 -0.08
N LYS A 169 -23.47 16.62 0.37
CA LYS A 169 -22.98 18.02 0.26
C LYS A 169 -21.88 18.32 1.27
N GLU A 170 -22.12 17.93 2.52
CA GLU A 170 -21.20 18.16 3.63
C GLU A 170 -19.99 17.21 3.55
N GLY A 171 -18.79 17.74 3.76
CA GLY A 171 -17.53 16.99 3.76
C GLY A 171 -17.05 16.53 2.38
N TRP A 172 -17.86 16.54 1.32
CA TRP A 172 -17.44 16.04 -0.01
C TRP A 172 -16.32 16.87 -0.64
N GLY A 173 -16.51 18.19 -0.72
CA GLY A 173 -15.52 19.09 -1.30
C GLY A 173 -14.25 19.17 -0.46
N GLU A 174 -14.41 19.13 0.86
CA GLU A 174 -13.31 19.07 1.82
C GLU A 174 -12.48 17.80 1.67
N THR A 175 -13.11 16.63 1.53
CA THR A 175 -12.39 15.36 1.35
C THR A 175 -11.60 15.31 0.05
N ASN A 176 -12.12 15.92 -1.01
CA ASN A 176 -11.37 16.09 -2.25
C ASN A 176 -10.12 16.96 -2.05
N ARG A 177 -10.25 18.09 -1.36
CA ARG A 177 -9.10 18.96 -1.05
C ARG A 177 -8.08 18.26 -0.15
N ASN A 178 -8.52 17.55 0.87
CA ASN A 178 -7.66 16.79 1.78
C ASN A 178 -6.93 15.67 1.03
N THR A 179 -7.60 14.99 0.09
CA THR A 179 -6.94 14.03 -0.80
C THR A 179 -5.87 14.72 -1.66
N GLY A 180 -6.15 15.93 -2.14
CA GLY A 180 -5.17 16.78 -2.83
C GLY A 180 -3.96 17.14 -1.97
N GLU A 181 -4.16 17.54 -0.72
CA GLU A 181 -3.10 17.83 0.25
C GLU A 181 -2.23 16.58 0.50
N VAL A 182 -2.85 15.42 0.68
CA VAL A 182 -2.14 14.14 0.82
C VAL A 182 -1.29 13.87 -0.42
N LEU A 183 -1.84 14.05 -1.62
CA LEU A 183 -1.11 13.84 -2.88
C LEU A 183 0.05 14.83 -3.04
N GLN A 184 -0.11 16.09 -2.61
CA GLN A 184 0.98 17.08 -2.60
C GLN A 184 2.13 16.62 -1.70
N ARG A 185 1.83 16.11 -0.49
CA ARG A 185 2.86 15.60 0.43
C ARG A 185 3.53 14.33 -0.08
N VAL A 186 2.81 13.47 -0.80
CA VAL A 186 3.39 12.30 -1.45
C VAL A 186 4.31 12.71 -2.61
N GLY A 187 3.90 13.70 -3.42
CA GLY A 187 4.62 14.19 -4.60
C GLY A 187 5.84 15.06 -4.29
N ALA A 188 5.93 15.62 -3.08
CA ALA A 188 7.00 16.55 -2.67
C ALA A 188 8.43 16.01 -2.79
N PHE A 189 8.61 14.68 -2.85
CA PHE A 189 9.92 14.03 -2.89
C PHE A 189 10.32 13.52 -4.29
N GLY A 190 9.59 13.93 -5.33
CA GLY A 190 9.84 13.52 -6.70
C GLY A 190 9.77 12.00 -6.93
N GLY A 191 10.41 11.58 -8.02
CA GLY A 191 10.56 10.18 -8.42
C GLY A 191 11.99 9.66 -8.24
N PRO A 192 12.24 8.37 -8.53
CA PRO A 192 11.24 7.35 -8.89
C PRO A 192 10.34 6.98 -7.71
N ARG A 193 9.23 6.29 -8.00
CA ARG A 193 8.23 5.87 -7.01
C ARG A 193 8.84 5.07 -5.84
N CYS A 194 8.22 5.15 -4.68
CA CYS A 194 8.47 4.23 -3.57
C CYS A 194 7.19 4.04 -2.75
N CYS A 195 6.58 2.86 -2.83
CA CYS A 195 5.30 2.57 -2.16
C CYS A 195 5.37 2.83 -0.65
N LYS A 196 6.47 2.41 0.00
CA LYS A 196 6.69 2.65 1.44
C LYS A 196 6.83 4.14 1.81
N ARG A 197 7.59 4.92 1.02
CA ARG A 197 7.70 6.39 1.19
C ARG A 197 6.32 7.04 1.07
N SER A 198 5.57 6.66 0.04
CA SER A 198 4.22 7.19 -0.20
C SER A 198 3.24 6.80 0.91
N THR A 199 3.30 5.58 1.46
CA THR A 199 2.51 5.17 2.63
C THR A 199 2.79 6.05 3.84
N TYR A 200 4.07 6.29 4.19
CA TYR A 200 4.41 7.17 5.32
C TYR A 200 3.93 8.60 5.08
N SER A 201 4.18 9.17 3.91
CA SER A 201 3.74 10.54 3.59
C SER A 201 2.22 10.68 3.62
N ALA A 202 1.49 9.69 3.13
CA ALA A 202 0.03 9.70 3.12
C ALA A 202 -0.56 9.61 4.53
N LEU A 203 -0.01 8.75 5.39
CA LEU A 203 -0.45 8.61 6.77
C LEU A 203 -0.10 9.83 7.63
N LEU A 204 1.10 10.41 7.47
CA LEU A 204 1.46 11.66 8.15
C LEU A 204 0.56 12.82 7.74
N ALA A 205 0.25 12.94 6.44
CA ALA A 205 -0.72 13.93 5.97
C ALA A 205 -2.11 13.71 6.59
N ALA A 206 -2.58 12.46 6.63
CA ALA A 206 -3.88 12.12 7.21
C ALA A 206 -3.95 12.43 8.72
N ILE A 207 -2.87 12.18 9.47
CA ILE A 207 -2.76 12.57 10.88
C ILE A 207 -2.93 14.10 11.00
N ASP A 208 -2.12 14.87 10.27
CA ASP A 208 -2.15 16.34 10.34
C ASP A 208 -3.54 16.90 9.96
N ILE A 209 -4.20 16.30 8.97
CA ILE A 209 -5.56 16.66 8.55
C ILE A 209 -6.58 16.41 9.67
N LEU A 210 -6.56 15.22 10.26
CA LEU A 210 -7.57 14.80 11.24
C LEU A 210 -7.44 15.54 12.58
N GLU A 211 -6.21 15.89 12.98
CA GLU A 211 -6.00 16.72 14.18
C GLU A 211 -6.38 18.17 13.94
N ARG A 212 -6.05 18.72 12.78
CA ARG A 212 -6.44 20.09 12.40
C ARG A 212 -7.96 20.26 12.33
N GLU A 213 -8.67 19.20 11.98
CA GLU A 213 -10.14 19.15 11.98
C GLU A 213 -10.73 18.73 13.34
N GLU A 214 -9.89 18.60 14.37
CA GLU A 214 -10.30 18.25 15.74
C GLU A 214 -11.07 16.92 15.83
N VAL A 215 -10.83 15.98 14.90
CA VAL A 215 -11.49 14.66 14.88
C VAL A 215 -10.96 13.76 15.99
N VAL A 216 -9.65 13.77 16.20
CA VAL A 216 -8.95 12.97 17.21
C VAL A 216 -7.58 13.57 17.48
N MET A 217 -6.96 13.23 18.60
CA MET A 217 -5.52 13.46 18.84
C MET A 217 -4.77 12.13 18.77
N PHE A 218 -3.74 12.05 17.93
CA PHE A 218 -2.89 10.87 17.84
C PHE A 218 -1.82 10.88 18.95
N PRO A 219 -1.25 9.71 19.31
CA PRO A 219 -0.16 9.66 20.27
C PRO A 219 1.05 10.45 19.75
N GLN A 220 1.80 11.12 20.64
CA GLN A 220 2.97 11.96 20.26
C GLN A 220 3.96 11.26 19.30
N LYS A 221 4.12 9.94 19.42
CA LYS A 221 4.99 9.15 18.54
C LYS A 221 4.55 9.15 17.06
N ALA A 222 3.27 9.39 16.77
CA ALA A 222 2.71 9.43 15.41
C ALA A 222 3.21 10.63 14.59
N HIS A 223 3.64 11.72 15.26
CA HIS A 223 4.21 12.91 14.60
C HIS A 223 5.70 12.79 14.31
N THR A 224 6.34 11.73 14.78
CA THR A 224 7.77 11.54 14.54
C THR A 224 8.01 11.05 13.11
N THR A 225 9.06 11.55 12.47
CA THR A 225 9.44 11.06 11.13
C THR A 225 9.85 9.59 11.22
N PRO A 226 9.15 8.68 10.51
CA PRO A 226 9.49 7.26 10.57
C PRO A 226 10.84 6.98 9.89
N LEU A 227 11.64 6.13 10.51
CA LEU A 227 12.87 5.62 9.92
C LEU A 227 12.60 4.35 9.10
N CYS A 228 12.77 4.44 7.79
CA CYS A 228 12.59 3.33 6.86
C CYS A 228 13.64 2.24 7.12
N LYS A 229 13.20 0.98 7.25
CA LYS A 229 14.06 -0.19 7.42
C LYS A 229 14.26 -1.00 6.13
N ASP A 230 13.55 -0.63 5.06
CA ASP A 230 13.47 -1.38 3.81
C ASP A 230 14.28 -0.75 2.67
N PHE A 231 15.02 0.33 2.94
CA PHE A 231 15.75 1.07 1.89
C PHE A 231 16.73 0.20 1.11
N TRP A 232 17.31 -0.83 1.75
CA TRP A 232 18.29 -1.74 1.15
C TRP A 232 17.65 -2.73 0.16
N ARG A 233 16.32 -2.92 0.21
CA ARG A 233 15.51 -3.75 -0.70
C ARG A 233 14.94 -2.96 -1.88
N ASN A 234 15.32 -1.69 -2.05
CA ASN A 234 14.82 -0.87 -3.15
C ASN A 234 15.98 -0.36 -3.99
N LYS A 235 16.24 -0.98 -5.13
CA LYS A 235 17.23 -0.51 -6.12
C LYS A 235 17.00 0.93 -6.54
N GLN A 236 15.75 1.41 -6.57
CA GLN A 236 15.39 2.78 -6.93
C GLN A 236 15.32 3.72 -5.70
N CYS A 237 15.91 3.36 -4.56
CA CYS A 237 15.92 4.20 -3.37
C CYS A 237 16.74 5.48 -3.62
N ILE A 238 16.12 6.65 -3.38
CA ILE A 238 16.78 7.97 -3.44
C ILE A 238 17.62 8.29 -2.20
N LYS A 239 17.77 7.33 -1.27
CA LYS A 239 18.62 7.40 -0.07
C LYS A 239 18.49 8.73 0.68
N LEU A 240 19.56 9.54 0.73
CA LEU A 240 19.63 10.78 1.51
C LEU A 240 18.60 11.84 1.07
N GLU A 241 18.05 11.74 -0.13
CA GLU A 241 16.97 12.60 -0.62
C GLU A 241 15.58 12.18 -0.09
N CYS A 242 15.47 10.99 0.51
CA CYS A 242 14.24 10.52 1.15
C CYS A 242 14.23 10.97 2.62
N PRO A 243 13.15 11.63 3.09
CA PRO A 243 13.06 12.08 4.49
C PRO A 243 13.03 10.93 5.50
N TYR A 244 12.68 9.72 5.05
CA TYR A 244 12.58 8.53 5.88
C TYR A 244 13.86 7.69 5.86
N TYR A 245 14.90 8.10 5.15
CA TYR A 245 16.16 7.35 5.12
C TYR A 245 16.90 7.48 6.46
N PRO A 246 17.39 6.38 7.07
CA PRO A 246 18.15 6.46 8.31
C PRO A 246 19.45 7.25 8.11
N GLN A 247 19.50 8.46 8.62
CA GLN A 247 20.74 9.23 8.68
C GLN A 247 21.56 8.70 9.86
N LYS A 248 22.84 8.37 9.64
CA LYS A 248 23.79 8.32 10.76
C LYS A 248 23.84 9.74 11.32
N LYS A 249 23.24 9.98 12.49
CA LYS A 249 23.57 11.19 13.25
C LYS A 249 25.09 11.20 13.38
N LYS A 250 25.76 12.23 12.86
CA LYS A 250 27.10 12.55 13.38
C LYS A 250 26.88 12.74 14.88
N ILE A 251 27.47 11.84 15.66
CA ILE A 251 27.73 12.13 17.07
C ILE A 251 28.66 13.33 17.00
N ILE A 252 28.11 14.52 17.25
CA ILE A 252 28.88 15.72 17.55
C ILE A 252 29.10 15.68 19.06
#